data_AF-A0A2D6JVE4-F1
#
_entry.id   AF-A0A2D6JVE4-F1
#
_cell.length_a   1.000
_cell.length_b   1.000
_cell.length_c   1.000
_cell.angle_alpha   90.00
_cell.angle_beta   90.00
_cell.angle_gamma   90.00
#
_symmetry.space_group_name_H-M   'P 1'
#
loop_
_entity.id
_entity.type
_entity.pdbx_description
1 polymer ?
#
loop_
_entity_poly.entity_id
_entity_poly.type
_entity_poly.pdbx_seq_one_letter_code
_entity_poly.pdbx_strand_id
1 'polypeptide(L)'
;MPDSLKSAVEFAERIRFSGDHMTARFELDRKRTDKISHYFAQTGLRISASLTPEIFDVLQTVCGRLNIDSESVGAYAYSDPGIQAGCFAGNNKECVIRVSSGLINLMSDDELCFVLGHEIAHFLLGHNLPQGHHNLSTEHFIQSRCQEISADRLGLVACQSLEIAIRSLMKTTSGLNDDLLRFDVGSFLDQMRSQRGERVYADEGDSHPSLVMRCRALLWFSMSDAYFESIGNSGGESFEKIDKRITKDLEKYVDGPAREKIAEARQGITIWLAACASIRDGAFDKKEQKIFRDLVGEKFLQKLLQFYSSCNQNEVKNMTRERILDAMSLYQQIAPKEFSESFGEIQSQIAAKFKQPDFSSFLSEFINADK
;
A
#
# COMPACT_ATOMS: atom_id res chain seq x y z
N MET A 1 4.33 -22.99 21.34
CA MET A 1 3.17 -22.08 21.15
C MET A 1 3.57 -20.65 20.79
N PRO A 2 4.57 -19.98 21.39
CA PRO A 2 5.03 -18.69 20.86
C PRO A 2 5.70 -18.77 19.46
N ASP A 3 6.21 -19.95 19.08
CA ASP A 3 6.95 -20.15 17.84
C ASP A 3 6.07 -20.34 16.58
N SER A 4 4.81 -20.80 16.70
CA SER A 4 3.98 -21.12 15.53
C SER A 4 3.54 -19.87 14.77
N LEU A 5 3.00 -18.87 15.48
CA LEU A 5 2.62 -17.61 14.84
C LEU A 5 3.82 -16.86 14.26
N LYS A 6 4.97 -16.92 14.94
CA LYS A 6 6.21 -16.35 14.41
C LYS A 6 6.61 -17.00 13.09
N SER A 7 6.52 -18.33 13.00
CA SER A 7 6.76 -19.06 11.76
C SER A 7 5.76 -18.71 10.65
N ALA A 8 4.47 -18.52 10.99
CA ALA A 8 3.44 -18.10 10.03
C ALA A 8 3.72 -16.70 9.47
N VAL A 9 4.14 -15.78 10.35
CA VAL A 9 4.56 -14.43 9.98
C VAL A 9 5.80 -14.48 9.08
N GLU A 10 6.85 -15.19 9.48
CA GLU A 10 8.06 -15.35 8.67
C GLU A 10 7.75 -15.95 7.29
N PHE A 11 6.82 -16.91 7.23
CA PHE A 11 6.32 -17.45 5.97
C PHE A 11 5.64 -16.39 5.09
N ALA A 12 4.71 -15.61 5.67
CA ALA A 12 4.03 -14.53 4.96
C ALA A 12 5.02 -13.47 4.44
N GLU A 13 5.99 -13.07 5.27
CA GLU A 13 7.01 -12.09 4.92
C GLU A 13 7.88 -12.53 3.73
N ARG A 14 8.15 -13.84 3.57
CA ARG A 14 8.94 -14.36 2.43
C ARG A 14 8.29 -14.13 1.07
N ILE A 15 6.96 -14.02 1.02
CA ILE A 15 6.20 -13.81 -0.22
C ILE A 15 5.54 -12.44 -0.30
N ARG A 16 5.79 -11.56 0.69
CA ARG A 16 5.35 -10.16 0.68
C ARG A 16 5.83 -9.47 -0.60
N PHE A 17 4.95 -8.69 -1.23
CA PHE A 17 5.35 -7.89 -2.38
C PHE A 17 6.36 -6.82 -1.98
N SER A 18 7.44 -6.65 -2.73
CA SER A 18 8.51 -5.70 -2.38
C SER A 18 8.04 -4.24 -2.28
N GLY A 19 6.95 -3.88 -2.96
CA GLY A 19 6.34 -2.55 -2.87
C GLY A 19 5.46 -2.35 -1.63
N ASP A 20 5.10 -3.43 -0.95
CA ASP A 20 4.41 -3.39 0.33
C ASP A 20 5.44 -3.19 1.45
N HIS A 21 5.62 -1.94 1.87
CA HIS A 21 6.55 -1.59 2.93
C HIS A 21 5.94 -1.80 4.33
N MET A 22 6.64 -2.53 5.17
CA MET A 22 6.21 -2.86 6.52
C MET A 22 5.85 -1.62 7.34
N THR A 23 4.60 -1.53 7.78
CA THR A 23 4.19 -0.65 8.88
C THR A 23 4.57 -1.31 10.20
N ALA A 24 5.08 -0.53 11.15
CA ALA A 24 5.38 -1.04 12.48
C ALA A 24 4.14 -1.76 13.05
N ARG A 25 4.31 -3.00 13.52
CA ARG A 25 3.23 -3.73 14.19
C ARG A 25 2.94 -3.05 15.51
N PHE A 26 1.85 -2.29 15.58
CA PHE A 26 1.40 -1.75 16.85
C PHE A 26 0.93 -2.90 17.74
N GLU A 27 1.53 -3.04 18.92
CA GLU A 27 0.89 -3.82 19.98
C GLU A 27 -0.33 -3.05 20.46
N LEU A 28 -1.47 -3.32 19.83
CA LEU A 28 -2.75 -2.87 20.34
C LEU A 28 -3.13 -3.73 21.56
N ASP A 29 -3.81 -3.09 22.53
CA ASP A 29 -4.24 -3.69 23.80
C ASP A 29 -5.10 -4.94 23.56
N ARG A 30 -4.68 -6.09 24.11
CA ARG A 30 -5.36 -7.40 24.03
C ARG A 30 -6.88 -7.29 24.28
N LYS A 31 -7.30 -6.39 25.19
CA LYS A 31 -8.72 -6.15 25.50
C LYS A 31 -9.56 -5.72 24.29
N ARG A 32 -8.94 -5.25 23.20
CA ARG A 32 -9.64 -4.87 21.96
C ARG A 32 -10.08 -6.08 21.15
N THR A 33 -9.23 -7.10 20.97
CA THR A 33 -9.63 -8.30 20.21
C THR A 33 -10.77 -9.03 20.92
N ASP A 34 -10.68 -9.18 22.25
CA ASP A 34 -11.74 -9.81 23.06
C ASP A 34 -13.08 -9.09 22.88
N LYS A 35 -13.09 -7.75 22.86
CA LYS A 35 -14.30 -6.95 22.63
C LYS A 35 -14.87 -7.16 21.24
N ILE A 36 -14.03 -7.17 20.21
CA ILE A 36 -14.44 -7.41 18.81
C ILE A 36 -15.04 -8.81 18.68
N SER A 37 -14.35 -9.83 19.20
CA SER A 37 -14.81 -11.22 19.18
C SER A 37 -16.13 -11.37 19.92
N HIS A 38 -16.28 -10.74 21.10
CA HIS A 38 -17.52 -10.77 21.87
C HIS A 38 -18.67 -10.11 21.13
N TYR A 39 -18.44 -8.97 20.48
CA TYR A 39 -19.46 -8.30 19.67
C TYR A 39 -19.89 -9.15 18.46
N PHE A 40 -18.94 -9.79 17.76
CA PHE A 40 -19.26 -10.67 16.64
C PHE A 40 -19.97 -11.96 17.08
N ALA A 41 -19.65 -12.50 18.26
CA ALA A 41 -20.39 -13.63 18.83
C ALA A 41 -21.86 -13.30 19.16
N GLN A 42 -22.18 -12.03 19.43
CA GLN A 42 -23.56 -11.58 19.66
C GLN A 42 -24.32 -11.29 18.36
N THR A 43 -23.61 -11.01 17.26
CA THR A 43 -24.19 -10.50 16.01
C THR A 43 -23.98 -11.43 14.80
N GLY A 44 -23.40 -12.60 15.03
CA GLY A 44 -23.08 -13.59 14.00
C GLY A 44 -23.02 -15.01 14.55
N LEU A 45 -22.94 -15.98 13.65
CA LEU A 45 -22.80 -17.40 13.94
C LEU A 45 -21.32 -17.78 13.91
N ARG A 46 -20.80 -18.35 14.99
CA ARG A 46 -19.41 -18.81 15.03
C ARG A 46 -19.17 -19.94 14.05
N ILE A 47 -18.15 -19.80 13.21
CA ILE A 47 -17.68 -20.86 12.34
C ILE A 47 -16.96 -21.91 13.20
N SER A 48 -17.49 -23.13 13.24
CA SER A 48 -17.03 -24.19 14.13
C SER A 48 -17.49 -25.57 13.65
N ALA A 49 -16.74 -26.61 14.01
CA ALA A 49 -17.05 -28.00 13.67
C ALA A 49 -18.48 -28.43 14.05
N SER A 50 -19.07 -27.86 15.12
CA SER A 50 -20.41 -28.23 15.59
C SER A 50 -21.56 -27.51 14.90
N LEU A 51 -21.32 -26.33 14.30
CA LEU A 51 -22.39 -25.48 13.75
C LEU A 51 -22.31 -25.36 12.22
N THR A 52 -21.09 -25.32 11.68
CA THR A 52 -20.79 -25.09 10.27
C THR A 52 -19.57 -25.93 9.86
N PRO A 53 -19.65 -27.27 9.93
CA PRO A 53 -18.50 -28.17 9.76
C PRO A 53 -17.76 -27.95 8.44
N GLU A 54 -18.48 -27.81 7.32
CA GLU A 54 -17.89 -27.63 5.98
C GLU A 54 -17.03 -26.35 5.91
N ILE A 55 -17.59 -25.22 6.35
CA ILE A 55 -16.87 -23.92 6.38
C ILE A 55 -15.70 -23.97 7.37
N PHE A 56 -15.86 -24.69 8.48
CA PHE A 56 -14.79 -24.86 9.45
C PHE A 56 -13.63 -25.68 8.88
N ASP A 57 -13.90 -26.72 8.10
CA ASP A 57 -12.87 -27.53 7.43
C ASP A 57 -12.09 -26.72 6.39
N VAL A 58 -12.78 -25.83 5.65
CA VAL A 58 -12.13 -24.83 4.77
C VAL A 58 -11.19 -23.94 5.58
N LEU A 59 -11.63 -23.38 6.71
CA LEU A 59 -10.79 -22.55 7.58
C LEU A 59 -9.58 -23.31 8.11
N GLN A 60 -9.74 -24.57 8.54
CA GLN A 60 -8.62 -25.41 8.99
C GLN A 60 -7.61 -25.65 7.86
N THR A 61 -8.10 -25.90 6.65
CA THR A 61 -7.26 -26.08 5.46
C THR A 61 -6.42 -24.84 5.19
N VAL A 62 -7.04 -23.66 5.24
CA VAL A 62 -6.33 -22.37 5.07
C VAL A 62 -5.30 -22.16 6.16
N CYS A 63 -5.65 -22.40 7.43
CA CYS A 63 -4.73 -22.25 8.56
C CYS A 63 -3.49 -23.14 8.39
N GLY A 64 -3.69 -24.40 8.00
CA GLY A 64 -2.62 -25.35 7.71
C GLY A 64 -1.71 -24.89 6.57
N ARG A 65 -2.29 -24.40 5.46
CA ARG A 65 -1.52 -23.91 4.30
C ARG A 65 -0.73 -22.63 4.59
N LEU A 66 -1.20 -21.80 5.52
CA LEU A 66 -0.52 -20.56 5.93
C LEU A 66 0.37 -20.74 7.18
N ASN A 67 0.53 -21.98 7.67
CA ASN A 67 1.29 -22.32 8.88
C ASN A 67 0.86 -21.55 10.15
N ILE A 68 -0.39 -21.07 10.20
CA ILE A 68 -0.94 -20.41 11.38
C ILE A 68 -1.73 -21.41 12.22
N ASP A 69 -1.58 -21.32 13.54
CA ASP A 69 -2.35 -22.12 14.48
C ASP A 69 -3.84 -21.73 14.38
N SER A 70 -4.71 -22.70 14.15
CA SER A 70 -6.14 -22.43 13.96
C SER A 70 -6.83 -21.91 15.23
N GLU A 71 -6.25 -22.13 16.41
CA GLU A 71 -6.71 -21.48 17.65
C GLU A 71 -6.48 -19.97 17.65
N SER A 72 -5.55 -19.47 16.83
CA SER A 72 -5.25 -18.03 16.68
C SER A 72 -6.21 -17.32 15.73
N VAL A 73 -7.12 -18.05 15.08
CA VAL A 73 -8.06 -17.51 14.09
C VAL A 73 -9.50 -17.81 14.50
N GLY A 74 -10.17 -16.81 15.05
CA GLY A 74 -11.62 -16.85 15.23
C GLY A 74 -12.32 -16.51 13.91
N ALA A 75 -13.50 -17.10 13.65
CA ALA A 75 -14.28 -16.75 12.47
C ALA A 75 -15.79 -16.75 12.73
N TYR A 76 -16.51 -15.80 12.15
CA TYR A 76 -17.95 -15.64 12.30
C TYR A 76 -18.62 -15.38 10.94
N ALA A 77 -19.73 -16.08 10.67
CA ALA A 77 -20.66 -15.77 9.60
C ALA A 77 -21.70 -14.76 10.10
N TYR A 78 -22.10 -13.78 9.29
CA TYR A 78 -23.18 -12.85 9.65
C TYR A 78 -24.18 -12.67 8.51
N SER A 79 -25.43 -12.36 8.88
CA SER A 79 -26.50 -12.14 7.91
C SER A 79 -26.30 -10.80 7.20
N ASP A 80 -25.84 -10.86 5.96
CA ASP A 80 -25.71 -9.72 5.05
C ASP A 80 -25.72 -10.25 3.61
N PRO A 81 -26.59 -9.73 2.72
CA PRO A 81 -26.61 -10.13 1.31
C PRO A 81 -25.44 -9.58 0.50
N GLY A 82 -24.70 -8.60 1.02
CA GLY A 82 -23.48 -8.09 0.42
C GLY A 82 -22.37 -9.15 0.37
N ILE A 83 -21.40 -8.94 -0.51
CA ILE A 83 -20.26 -9.85 -0.72
C ILE A 83 -19.06 -9.26 0.03
N GLN A 84 -18.92 -9.62 1.31
CA GLN A 84 -17.96 -8.99 2.21
C GLN A 84 -17.26 -10.02 3.08
N ALA A 85 -15.94 -9.86 3.21
CA ALA A 85 -15.14 -10.46 4.27
C ALA A 85 -14.28 -9.37 4.90
N GLY A 86 -13.79 -9.64 6.11
CA GLY A 86 -12.86 -8.75 6.78
C GLY A 86 -12.13 -9.45 7.90
N CYS A 87 -10.84 -9.17 8.02
CA CYS A 87 -10.02 -9.55 9.16
C CYS A 87 -10.01 -8.44 10.23
N PHE A 88 -10.02 -8.81 11.50
CA PHE A 88 -9.96 -7.88 12.63
C PHE A 88 -8.96 -8.38 13.66
N ALA A 89 -7.98 -7.55 14.02
CA ALA A 89 -7.00 -7.88 15.04
C ALA A 89 -6.77 -6.69 15.97
N GLY A 90 -6.95 -6.91 17.27
CA GLY A 90 -6.64 -5.95 18.32
C GLY A 90 -5.31 -6.22 19.01
N ASN A 91 -4.55 -7.23 18.59
CA ASN A 91 -3.21 -7.58 19.07
C ASN A 91 -2.46 -8.41 18.00
N ASN A 92 -1.19 -8.75 18.25
CA ASN A 92 -0.34 -9.49 17.31
C ASN A 92 -0.32 -11.01 17.53
N LYS A 93 -1.32 -11.58 18.21
CA LYS A 93 -1.38 -13.01 18.60
C LYS A 93 -2.55 -13.76 17.98
N GLU A 94 -3.64 -13.07 17.71
CA GLU A 94 -4.88 -13.65 17.24
C GLU A 94 -5.65 -12.65 16.36
N CYS A 95 -6.45 -13.17 15.45
CA CYS A 95 -7.36 -12.38 14.64
C CYS A 95 -8.76 -13.00 14.61
N VAL A 96 -9.72 -12.20 14.19
CA VAL A 96 -11.11 -12.59 14.00
C VAL A 96 -11.53 -12.24 12.59
N ILE A 97 -11.91 -13.25 11.81
CA ILE A 97 -12.46 -13.10 10.48
C ILE A 97 -13.98 -12.98 10.59
N ARG A 98 -14.56 -12.10 9.77
CA ARG A 98 -16.00 -11.97 9.61
C ARG A 98 -16.36 -12.12 8.15
N VAL A 99 -17.34 -12.96 7.85
CA VAL A 99 -17.74 -13.29 6.47
C VAL A 99 -19.25 -13.17 6.32
N SER A 100 -19.70 -12.43 5.29
CA SER A 100 -21.13 -12.26 5.03
C SER A 100 -21.76 -13.54 4.49
N SER A 101 -23.05 -13.75 4.77
CA SER A 101 -23.82 -14.83 4.16
C SER A 101 -23.86 -14.75 2.63
N GLY A 102 -23.87 -13.54 2.05
CA GLY A 102 -23.84 -13.34 0.61
C GLY A 102 -22.57 -13.88 -0.04
N LEU A 103 -21.40 -13.68 0.60
CA LEU A 103 -20.14 -14.24 0.13
C LEU A 103 -20.08 -15.76 0.30
N ILE A 104 -20.46 -16.27 1.47
CA ILE A 104 -20.46 -17.73 1.75
C ILE A 104 -21.33 -18.48 0.74
N ASN A 105 -22.52 -17.95 0.43
CA ASN A 105 -23.44 -18.60 -0.52
C ASN A 105 -23.00 -18.49 -1.98
N LEU A 106 -22.10 -17.57 -2.31
CA LEU A 106 -21.62 -17.33 -3.68
C LEU A 106 -20.39 -18.18 -4.02
N MET A 107 -19.56 -18.48 -3.02
CA MET A 107 -18.28 -19.14 -3.19
C MET A 107 -18.38 -20.65 -2.98
N SER A 108 -17.65 -21.41 -3.79
CA SER A 108 -17.30 -22.80 -3.47
C SER A 108 -16.25 -22.87 -2.36
N ASP A 109 -16.04 -24.05 -1.78
CA ASP A 109 -15.07 -24.29 -0.70
C ASP A 109 -13.63 -23.86 -1.09
N ASP A 110 -13.22 -24.16 -2.33
CA ASP A 110 -11.90 -23.77 -2.84
C ASP A 110 -11.80 -22.25 -3.04
N GLU A 111 -12.85 -21.61 -3.54
CA GLU A 111 -12.90 -20.15 -3.70
C GLU A 111 -12.90 -19.44 -2.35
N LEU A 112 -13.55 -20.03 -1.33
CA LEU A 112 -13.54 -19.55 0.03
C LEU A 112 -12.16 -19.71 0.69
N CYS A 113 -11.37 -20.73 0.32
CA CYS A 113 -9.97 -20.82 0.73
C CYS A 113 -9.16 -19.59 0.30
N PHE A 114 -9.37 -19.09 -0.93
CA PHE A 114 -8.70 -17.89 -1.42
C PHE A 114 -9.09 -16.66 -0.58
N VAL A 115 -10.39 -16.47 -0.33
CA VAL A 115 -10.88 -15.31 0.42
C VAL A 115 -10.39 -15.33 1.87
N LEU A 116 -10.52 -16.45 2.57
CA LEU A 116 -10.05 -16.57 3.96
C LEU A 116 -8.52 -16.42 4.04
N GLY A 117 -7.78 -16.97 3.07
CA GLY A 117 -6.33 -16.81 3.01
C GLY A 117 -5.90 -15.36 2.80
N HIS A 118 -6.61 -14.63 1.94
CA HIS A 118 -6.44 -13.19 1.73
C HIS A 118 -6.70 -12.39 3.01
N GLU A 119 -7.81 -12.66 3.72
CA GLU A 119 -8.11 -11.97 4.98
C GLU A 119 -7.07 -12.24 6.08
N ILE A 120 -6.65 -13.50 6.23
CA ILE A 120 -5.59 -13.87 7.20
C ILE A 120 -4.26 -13.20 6.85
N ALA A 121 -3.99 -12.96 5.56
CA ALA A 121 -2.78 -12.29 5.12
C ALA A 121 -2.64 -10.88 5.70
N HIS A 122 -3.74 -10.12 5.78
CA HIS A 122 -3.71 -8.78 6.39
C HIS A 122 -3.25 -8.84 7.85
N PHE A 123 -3.69 -9.84 8.60
CA PHE A 123 -3.18 -10.08 9.96
C PHE A 123 -1.71 -10.50 9.97
N LEU A 124 -1.35 -11.50 9.17
CA LEU A 124 0.01 -12.06 9.13
C LEU A 124 1.06 -11.06 8.66
N LEU A 125 0.70 -10.07 7.85
CA LEU A 125 1.59 -9.04 7.32
C LEU A 125 1.48 -7.70 8.06
N GLY A 126 0.63 -7.61 9.09
CA GLY A 126 0.44 -6.38 9.85
C GLY A 126 -0.10 -5.22 9.02
N HIS A 127 -0.96 -5.53 8.05
CA HIS A 127 -1.71 -4.51 7.32
C HIS A 127 -2.71 -3.89 8.30
N ASN A 128 -2.57 -2.59 8.56
CA ASN A 128 -3.37 -1.91 9.57
C ASN A 128 -4.86 -2.02 9.23
N LEU A 129 -5.59 -2.76 10.06
CA LEU A 129 -7.04 -2.84 10.05
C LEU A 129 -7.61 -1.57 10.70
N PRO A 130 -8.80 -1.11 10.29
CA PRO A 130 -9.19 0.30 10.25
C PRO A 130 -9.47 0.87 11.65
N GLN A 131 -8.45 1.21 12.44
CA GLN A 131 -8.64 1.86 13.74
C GLN A 131 -7.45 2.74 14.14
N GLY A 132 -7.30 3.88 13.48
CA GLY A 132 -6.51 4.99 14.00
C GLY A 132 -6.09 5.93 12.89
N HIS A 133 -6.68 7.13 12.84
CA HIS A 133 -6.31 8.30 12.01
C HIS A 133 -5.12 8.07 11.06
N HIS A 134 -5.32 7.26 10.03
CA HIS A 134 -4.37 7.23 8.93
C HIS A 134 -4.61 8.53 8.19
N ASN A 135 -3.58 9.37 8.09
CA ASN A 135 -3.61 10.45 7.12
C ASN A 135 -3.85 9.77 5.76
N LEU A 136 -5.06 9.92 5.23
CA LEU A 136 -5.53 9.44 3.93
C LEU A 136 -4.76 10.18 2.83
N SER A 137 -3.47 9.90 2.78
CA SER A 137 -2.47 10.53 1.94
C SER A 137 -2.31 9.73 0.65
N THR A 138 -1.83 10.38 -0.40
CA THR A 138 -1.54 9.73 -1.68
C THR A 138 -0.59 8.54 -1.50
N GLU A 139 0.42 8.70 -0.65
CA GLU A 139 1.36 7.63 -0.26
C GLU A 139 0.66 6.48 0.47
N HIS A 140 -0.28 6.76 1.36
CA HIS A 140 -1.07 5.72 2.04
C HIS A 140 -1.86 4.85 1.06
N PHE A 141 -2.51 5.45 0.05
CA PHE A 141 -3.27 4.68 -0.93
C PHE A 141 -2.37 3.84 -1.85
N ILE A 142 -1.18 4.32 -2.21
CA ILE A 142 -0.16 3.50 -2.91
C ILE A 142 0.20 2.28 -2.06
N GLN A 143 0.46 2.49 -0.77
CA GLN A 143 0.81 1.42 0.15
C GLN A 143 -0.35 0.44 0.35
N SER A 144 -1.59 0.92 0.49
CA SER A 144 -2.81 0.09 0.58
C SER A 144 -2.94 -0.84 -0.64
N ARG A 145 -2.72 -0.31 -1.85
CA ARG A 145 -2.76 -1.12 -3.07
C ARG A 145 -1.65 -2.17 -3.12
N CYS A 146 -0.46 -1.87 -2.60
CA CYS A 146 0.62 -2.85 -2.49
C CYS A 146 0.30 -3.97 -1.48
N GLN A 147 -0.35 -3.63 -0.35
CA GLN A 147 -0.80 -4.58 0.67
C GLN A 147 -1.80 -5.60 0.10
N GLU A 148 -2.71 -5.17 -0.77
CA GLU A 148 -3.63 -6.06 -1.48
C GLU A 148 -2.91 -7.09 -2.35
N ILE A 149 -1.82 -6.70 -3.02
CA ILE A 149 -1.01 -7.64 -3.80
C ILE A 149 -0.39 -8.69 -2.89
N SER A 150 0.16 -8.30 -1.73
CA SER A 150 0.68 -9.27 -0.76
C SER A 150 -0.43 -10.19 -0.23
N ALA A 151 -1.63 -9.65 0.04
CA ALA A 151 -2.76 -10.43 0.52
C ALA A 151 -3.26 -11.44 -0.53
N ASP A 152 -3.32 -11.04 -1.81
CA ASP A 152 -3.65 -11.92 -2.93
C ASP A 152 -2.68 -13.09 -3.06
N ARG A 153 -1.38 -12.87 -2.81
CA ARG A 153 -0.37 -13.95 -2.84
C ARG A 153 -0.65 -15.02 -1.82
N LEU A 154 -0.97 -14.62 -0.59
CA LEU A 154 -1.32 -15.56 0.48
C LEU A 154 -2.67 -16.22 0.21
N GLY A 155 -3.64 -15.51 -0.36
CA GLY A 155 -4.88 -16.09 -0.87
C GLY A 155 -4.61 -17.18 -1.92
N LEU A 156 -3.68 -16.95 -2.85
CA LEU A 156 -3.28 -17.95 -3.86
C LEU A 156 -2.60 -19.16 -3.24
N VAL A 157 -1.70 -18.95 -2.27
CA VAL A 157 -1.08 -20.04 -1.51
C VAL A 157 -2.14 -20.85 -0.75
N ALA A 158 -3.15 -20.18 -0.20
CA ALA A 158 -4.22 -20.81 0.54
C ALA A 158 -5.17 -21.63 -0.34
N CYS A 159 -5.44 -21.25 -1.59
CA CYS A 159 -6.28 -22.04 -2.51
C CYS A 159 -5.48 -22.97 -3.44
N GLN A 160 -4.18 -22.73 -3.60
CA GLN A 160 -3.25 -23.51 -4.45
C GLN A 160 -3.67 -23.62 -5.93
N SER A 161 -4.54 -22.74 -6.41
CA SER A 161 -5.02 -22.73 -7.79
C SER A 161 -5.23 -21.31 -8.30
N LEU A 162 -4.48 -20.94 -9.34
CA LEU A 162 -4.61 -19.65 -10.00
C LEU A 162 -6.01 -19.46 -10.59
N GLU A 163 -6.59 -20.52 -11.14
CA GLU A 163 -7.95 -20.51 -11.69
C GLU A 163 -8.96 -20.18 -10.60
N ILE A 164 -8.88 -20.83 -9.44
CA ILE A 164 -9.76 -20.55 -8.29
C ILE A 164 -9.57 -19.11 -7.81
N ALA A 165 -8.33 -18.65 -7.64
CA ALA A 165 -8.05 -17.28 -7.20
C ALA A 165 -8.66 -16.21 -8.13
N ILE A 166 -8.46 -16.36 -9.45
CA ILE A 166 -9.03 -15.44 -10.44
C ILE A 166 -10.56 -15.52 -10.44
N ARG A 167 -11.14 -16.72 -10.31
CA ARG A 167 -12.59 -16.92 -10.25
C ARG A 167 -13.20 -16.26 -9.02
N SER A 168 -12.58 -16.42 -7.84
CA SER A 168 -12.98 -15.72 -6.61
C SER A 168 -13.02 -14.21 -6.81
N LEU A 169 -11.97 -13.61 -7.41
CA LEU A 169 -11.94 -12.17 -7.67
C LEU A 169 -13.04 -11.71 -8.65
N MET A 170 -13.32 -12.50 -9.70
CA MET A 170 -14.42 -12.23 -10.63
C MET A 170 -15.78 -12.27 -9.93
N LYS A 171 -16.04 -13.30 -9.11
CA LYS A 171 -17.29 -13.43 -8.36
C LYS A 171 -17.45 -12.31 -7.35
N THR A 172 -16.40 -11.95 -6.61
CA THR A 172 -16.44 -10.82 -5.66
C THR A 172 -16.72 -9.49 -6.35
N THR A 173 -16.18 -9.27 -7.55
CA THR A 173 -16.37 -8.01 -8.29
C THR A 173 -17.74 -7.93 -8.97
N SER A 174 -18.23 -9.06 -9.52
CA SER A 174 -19.45 -9.09 -10.34
C SER A 174 -20.71 -9.49 -9.58
N GLY A 175 -20.57 -10.23 -8.48
CA GLY A 175 -21.66 -10.89 -7.77
C GLY A 175 -22.34 -12.04 -8.52
N LEU A 176 -21.77 -12.49 -9.65
CA LEU A 176 -22.33 -13.55 -10.46
C LEU A 176 -21.92 -14.93 -9.94
N ASN A 177 -22.87 -15.86 -9.88
CA ASN A 177 -22.62 -17.26 -9.55
C ASN A 177 -22.24 -18.09 -10.79
N ASP A 178 -21.98 -19.39 -10.60
CA ASP A 178 -21.55 -20.29 -11.67
C ASP A 178 -22.63 -20.53 -12.75
N ASP A 179 -23.90 -20.24 -12.47
CA ASP A 179 -24.97 -20.37 -13.47
C ASP A 179 -24.85 -19.31 -14.59
N LEU A 180 -24.30 -18.15 -14.25
CA LEU A 180 -24.19 -16.99 -15.15
C LEU A 180 -22.75 -16.76 -15.61
N LEU A 181 -21.76 -17.22 -14.85
CA LEU A 181 -20.35 -17.00 -15.13
C LEU A 181 -19.73 -18.21 -15.83
N ARG A 182 -19.40 -18.06 -17.12
CA ARG A 182 -18.52 -19.01 -17.81
C ARG A 182 -17.07 -18.62 -17.56
N PHE A 183 -16.34 -19.47 -16.83
CA PHE A 183 -14.95 -19.20 -16.52
C PHE A 183 -14.05 -19.54 -17.72
N ASP A 184 -13.73 -18.51 -18.50
CA ASP A 184 -12.71 -18.56 -19.55
C ASP A 184 -11.59 -17.56 -19.22
N VAL A 185 -10.55 -18.07 -18.57
CA VAL A 185 -9.35 -17.29 -18.23
C VAL A 185 -8.73 -16.67 -19.48
N GLY A 186 -8.73 -17.37 -20.62
CA GLY A 186 -8.17 -16.87 -21.86
C GLY A 186 -8.92 -15.64 -22.35
N SER A 187 -10.24 -15.73 -22.46
CA SER A 187 -11.11 -14.62 -22.85
C SER A 187 -10.99 -13.42 -21.90
N PHE A 188 -10.92 -13.66 -20.58
CA PHE A 188 -10.71 -12.60 -19.60
C PHE A 188 -9.33 -11.96 -19.73
N LEU A 189 -8.26 -12.75 -19.85
CA LEU A 189 -6.91 -12.24 -20.05
C LEU A 189 -6.79 -11.46 -21.38
N ASP A 190 -7.53 -11.87 -22.42
CA ASP A 190 -7.57 -11.15 -23.68
C ASP A 190 -8.35 -9.84 -23.58
N GLN A 191 -9.44 -9.79 -22.80
CA GLN A 191 -10.09 -8.53 -22.41
C GLN A 191 -9.10 -7.59 -21.67
N MET A 192 -8.30 -8.14 -20.77
CA MET A 192 -7.27 -7.36 -20.07
C MET A 192 -6.18 -6.83 -21.04
N ARG A 193 -5.85 -7.59 -22.09
CA ARG A 193 -4.88 -7.19 -23.12
C ARG A 193 -5.45 -6.15 -24.09
N SER A 194 -6.75 -6.19 -24.41
CA SER A 194 -7.38 -5.24 -25.33
C SER A 194 -7.55 -3.85 -24.72
N GLN A 195 -7.64 -3.75 -23.39
CA GLN A 195 -7.66 -2.47 -22.65
C GLN A 195 -6.30 -1.76 -22.56
N ARG A 196 -5.23 -2.27 -23.19
CA ARG A 196 -3.88 -1.69 -23.16
C ARG A 196 -3.76 -0.24 -23.67
N GLY A 197 -4.80 0.31 -24.29
CA GLY A 197 -4.85 1.68 -24.82
C GLY A 197 -5.46 2.74 -23.89
N GLU A 198 -6.35 2.37 -22.97
CA GLU A 198 -7.02 3.30 -22.06
C GLU A 198 -6.39 3.21 -20.66
N ARG A 199 -5.85 4.33 -20.18
CA ARG A 199 -5.27 4.40 -18.83
C ARG A 199 -6.41 4.57 -17.83
N VAL A 200 -6.86 3.47 -17.26
CA VAL A 200 -7.77 3.51 -16.11
C VAL A 200 -6.92 3.59 -14.86
N TYR A 201 -6.58 4.82 -14.46
CA TYR A 201 -5.96 5.05 -13.17
C TYR A 201 -6.98 4.76 -12.07
N ALA A 202 -6.53 4.21 -10.94
CA ALA A 202 -7.35 4.15 -9.75
C ALA A 202 -7.68 5.59 -9.31
N ASP A 203 -8.89 5.81 -8.79
CA ASP A 203 -9.17 7.10 -8.16
C ASP A 203 -8.25 7.26 -6.94
N GLU A 204 -7.90 8.50 -6.60
CA GLU A 204 -6.87 8.77 -5.58
C GLU A 204 -7.25 8.17 -4.21
N GLY A 205 -8.56 7.97 -3.96
CA GLY A 205 -9.11 7.35 -2.76
C GLY A 205 -9.33 5.84 -2.81
N ASP A 206 -9.02 5.16 -3.92
CA ASP A 206 -9.21 3.72 -4.04
C ASP A 206 -8.13 2.96 -3.24
N SER A 207 -8.59 2.23 -2.23
CA SER A 207 -7.74 1.37 -1.37
C SER A 207 -7.30 0.08 -2.04
N HIS A 208 -7.96 -0.35 -3.12
CA HIS A 208 -7.70 -1.61 -3.81
C HIS A 208 -7.26 -1.39 -5.27
N PRO A 209 -6.29 -2.17 -5.79
CA PRO A 209 -6.00 -2.18 -7.22
C PRO A 209 -7.20 -2.68 -8.01
N SER A 210 -7.29 -2.29 -9.28
CA SER A 210 -8.33 -2.82 -10.18
C SER A 210 -8.27 -4.36 -10.27
N LEU A 211 -9.43 -4.99 -10.51
CA LEU A 211 -9.54 -6.44 -10.70
C LEU A 211 -8.50 -6.97 -11.71
N VAL A 212 -8.36 -6.26 -12.83
CA VAL A 212 -7.38 -6.55 -13.90
C VAL A 212 -5.96 -6.59 -13.33
N MET A 213 -5.58 -5.61 -12.51
CA MET A 213 -4.25 -5.57 -11.93
C MET A 213 -4.03 -6.70 -10.92
N ARG A 214 -5.00 -6.98 -10.05
CA ARG A 214 -4.93 -8.10 -9.09
C ARG A 214 -4.76 -9.44 -9.79
N CYS A 215 -5.59 -9.74 -10.80
CA CYS A 215 -5.47 -10.97 -11.60
C CYS A 215 -4.13 -11.08 -12.33
N ARG A 216 -3.60 -9.97 -12.87
CA ARG A 216 -2.30 -9.96 -13.54
C ARG A 216 -1.15 -10.18 -12.56
N ALA A 217 -1.21 -9.59 -11.37
CA ALA A 217 -0.21 -9.80 -10.32
C ALA A 217 -0.21 -11.25 -9.81
N LEU A 218 -1.40 -11.85 -9.64
CA LEU A 218 -1.56 -13.27 -9.33
C LEU A 218 -0.95 -14.18 -10.40
N LEU A 219 -1.20 -13.90 -11.68
CA LEU A 219 -0.60 -14.65 -12.79
C LEU A 219 0.94 -14.55 -12.76
N TRP A 220 1.50 -13.36 -12.51
CA TRP A 220 2.94 -13.22 -12.37
C TRP A 220 3.49 -14.00 -11.17
N PHE A 221 2.83 -13.89 -10.01
CA PHE A 221 3.25 -14.57 -8.79
C PHE A 221 3.15 -16.09 -8.89
N SER A 222 2.12 -16.64 -9.56
CA SER A 222 1.97 -18.08 -9.76
C SER A 222 3.10 -18.71 -10.58
N MET A 223 3.89 -17.90 -11.28
CA MET A 223 5.08 -18.34 -12.02
C MET A 223 6.38 -18.13 -11.24
N SER A 224 6.34 -17.57 -10.03
CA SER A 224 7.54 -17.28 -9.22
C SER A 224 8.06 -18.51 -8.49
N ASP A 225 9.38 -18.58 -8.28
CA ASP A 225 10.01 -19.61 -7.46
C ASP A 225 9.48 -19.62 -6.01
N ALA A 226 9.25 -18.46 -5.43
CA ALA A 226 8.68 -18.33 -4.09
C ALA A 226 7.27 -18.94 -3.96
N TYR A 227 6.42 -18.84 -5.00
CA TYR A 227 5.12 -19.51 -5.00
C TYR A 227 5.27 -21.04 -5.04
N PHE A 228 6.12 -21.55 -5.94
CA PHE A 228 6.38 -22.99 -6.05
C PHE A 228 6.88 -23.55 -4.72
N GLU A 229 7.86 -22.89 -4.09
CA GLU A 229 8.38 -23.28 -2.77
C GLU A 229 7.28 -23.28 -1.70
N SER A 230 6.42 -22.26 -1.70
CA SER A 230 5.34 -22.10 -0.71
C SER A 230 4.31 -23.23 -0.74
N ILE A 231 4.15 -23.91 -1.87
CA ILE A 231 3.25 -25.05 -2.04
C ILE A 231 4.00 -26.40 -2.06
N GLY A 232 5.28 -26.42 -1.69
CA GLY A 232 6.09 -27.65 -1.61
C GLY A 232 6.60 -28.16 -2.95
N ASN A 233 6.61 -27.33 -3.99
CA ASN A 233 7.12 -27.64 -5.32
C ASN A 233 8.45 -26.92 -5.58
N SER A 234 9.09 -27.25 -6.71
CA SER A 234 10.32 -26.60 -7.20
C SER A 234 10.12 -26.06 -8.60
N GLY A 235 10.76 -24.95 -8.94
CA GLY A 235 10.70 -24.33 -10.27
C GLY A 235 10.40 -22.84 -10.14
N GLY A 236 9.92 -22.23 -11.23
CA GLY A 236 9.54 -20.81 -11.25
C GLY A 236 10.64 -19.85 -11.66
N GLU A 237 10.23 -18.62 -11.98
CA GLU A 237 11.11 -17.49 -12.25
C GLU A 237 11.45 -16.76 -10.94
N SER A 238 12.63 -16.13 -10.87
CA SER A 238 13.07 -15.38 -9.68
C SER A 238 11.99 -14.41 -9.17
N PHE A 239 11.68 -14.55 -7.88
CA PHE A 239 10.75 -13.70 -7.16
C PHE A 239 11.03 -12.20 -7.34
N GLU A 240 12.31 -11.79 -7.31
CA GLU A 240 12.67 -10.39 -7.51
C GLU A 240 12.38 -9.88 -8.93
N LYS A 241 12.47 -10.75 -9.95
CA LYS A 241 12.08 -10.39 -11.32
C LYS A 241 10.57 -10.24 -11.42
N ILE A 242 9.81 -11.11 -10.77
CA ILE A 242 8.36 -11.04 -10.71
C ILE A 242 7.91 -9.76 -10.01
N ASP A 243 8.52 -9.42 -8.87
CA ASP A 243 8.24 -8.18 -8.15
C ASP A 243 8.50 -6.95 -9.01
N LYS A 244 9.66 -6.88 -9.70
CA LYS A 244 9.95 -5.79 -10.64
C LYS A 244 8.92 -5.65 -11.75
N ARG A 245 8.36 -6.75 -12.25
CA ARG A 245 7.29 -6.71 -13.27
C ARG A 245 6.00 -6.14 -12.70
N ILE A 246 5.60 -6.58 -11.51
CA ILE A 246 4.40 -6.10 -10.83
C ILE A 246 4.54 -4.61 -10.48
N THR A 247 5.68 -4.19 -9.94
CA THR A 247 5.98 -2.77 -9.67
C THR A 247 5.83 -1.93 -10.94
N LYS A 248 6.43 -2.37 -12.05
CA LYS A 248 6.32 -1.65 -13.33
C LYS A 248 4.88 -1.56 -13.84
N ASP A 249 4.09 -2.62 -13.66
CA ASP A 249 2.67 -2.60 -14.05
C ASP A 249 1.86 -1.64 -13.14
N LEU A 250 2.07 -1.67 -11.83
CA LEU A 250 1.42 -0.73 -10.89
C LEU A 250 1.78 0.72 -11.21
N GLU A 251 3.07 1.04 -11.38
CA GLU A 251 3.54 2.39 -11.74
C GLU A 251 2.92 2.89 -13.05
N LYS A 252 2.82 2.00 -14.04
CA LYS A 252 2.36 2.37 -15.37
C LYS A 252 0.84 2.53 -15.46
N TYR A 253 0.09 1.66 -14.78
CA TYR A 253 -1.36 1.54 -14.99
C TYR A 253 -2.20 1.99 -13.81
N VAL A 254 -1.63 2.10 -12.61
CA VAL A 254 -2.38 2.37 -11.37
C VAL A 254 -1.87 3.62 -10.67
N ASP A 255 -0.60 3.62 -10.27
CA ASP A 255 -0.03 4.61 -9.36
C ASP A 255 0.62 5.82 -10.06
N GLY A 256 0.67 5.85 -11.39
CA GLY A 256 1.39 6.87 -12.16
C GLY A 256 1.10 8.32 -11.71
N PRO A 257 -0.17 8.76 -11.70
CA PRO A 257 -0.54 10.12 -11.28
C PRO A 257 -0.23 10.38 -9.80
N ALA A 258 -0.47 9.40 -8.93
CA ALA A 258 -0.18 9.49 -7.50
C ALA A 258 1.33 9.68 -7.25
N ARG A 259 2.18 8.93 -7.96
CA ARG A 259 3.64 9.04 -7.89
C ARG A 259 4.15 10.35 -8.48
N GLU A 260 3.56 10.82 -9.58
CA GLU A 260 3.87 12.12 -10.16
C GLU A 260 3.55 13.26 -9.18
N LYS A 261 2.39 13.22 -8.53
CA LYS A 261 2.01 14.19 -7.49
C LYS A 261 3.00 14.23 -6.32
N ILE A 262 3.45 13.07 -5.85
CA ILE A 262 4.49 12.98 -4.80
C ILE A 262 5.81 13.57 -5.31
N ALA A 263 6.22 13.25 -6.54
CA ALA A 263 7.43 13.78 -7.14
C ALA A 263 7.38 15.31 -7.33
N GLU A 264 6.22 15.85 -7.71
CA GLU A 264 5.98 17.29 -7.81
C GLU A 264 6.07 17.99 -6.44
N ALA A 265 5.50 17.39 -5.38
CA ALA A 265 5.61 17.92 -4.02
C ALA A 265 7.07 17.94 -3.55
N ARG A 266 7.82 16.85 -3.79
CA ARG A 266 9.26 16.75 -3.51
C ARG A 266 10.08 17.78 -4.29
N GLN A 267 9.77 17.97 -5.57
CA GLN A 267 10.42 18.98 -6.39
C GLN A 267 10.09 20.39 -5.89
N GLY A 268 8.84 20.63 -5.50
CA GLY A 268 8.38 21.90 -4.92
C GLY A 268 9.18 22.31 -3.69
N ILE A 269 9.36 21.40 -2.72
CA ILE A 269 10.18 21.71 -1.55
C ILE A 269 11.65 21.94 -1.92
N THR A 270 12.19 21.14 -2.86
CA THR A 270 13.58 21.29 -3.33
C THR A 270 13.82 22.66 -3.95
N ILE A 271 12.87 23.15 -4.75
CA ILE A 271 12.89 24.49 -5.36
C ILE A 271 12.97 25.57 -4.28
N TRP A 272 12.08 25.53 -3.29
CA TRP A 272 12.00 26.60 -2.30
C TRP A 272 13.15 26.58 -1.29
N LEU A 273 13.68 25.40 -0.96
CA LEU A 273 14.91 25.30 -0.18
C LEU A 273 16.13 25.80 -0.97
N ALA A 274 16.24 25.50 -2.27
CA ALA A 274 17.31 26.03 -3.11
C ALA A 274 17.19 27.56 -3.26
N ALA A 275 15.97 28.08 -3.38
CA ALA A 275 15.69 29.52 -3.41
C ALA A 275 16.10 30.20 -2.09
N CYS A 276 15.82 29.55 -0.95
CA CYS A 276 16.26 30.01 0.37
C CYS A 276 17.79 30.08 0.48
N ALA A 277 18.48 29.02 0.04
CA ALA A 277 19.93 28.97 0.03
C ALA A 277 20.54 30.08 -0.86
N SER A 278 19.90 30.38 -1.99
CA SER A 278 20.39 31.32 -3.00
C SER A 278 20.11 32.79 -2.72
N ILE A 279 19.40 33.13 -1.65
CA ILE A 279 19.16 34.53 -1.22
C ILE A 279 19.79 34.83 0.13
N ARG A 280 20.56 33.87 0.66
CA ARG A 280 21.08 33.89 2.02
C ARG A 280 22.03 35.06 2.26
N ASP A 281 22.87 35.39 1.30
CA ASP A 281 23.81 36.52 1.35
C ASP A 281 23.19 37.84 0.83
N GLY A 282 21.90 37.82 0.45
CA GLY A 282 21.17 38.98 -0.03
C GLY A 282 21.34 39.29 -1.52
N ALA A 283 22.11 38.49 -2.26
CA ALA A 283 22.21 38.54 -3.71
C ALA A 283 21.80 37.18 -4.31
N PHE A 284 21.41 37.16 -5.58
CA PHE A 284 21.22 35.92 -6.34
C PHE A 284 22.12 35.97 -7.57
N ASP A 285 23.39 35.67 -7.37
CA ASP A 285 24.46 35.92 -8.34
C ASP A 285 24.50 34.88 -9.48
N LYS A 286 25.37 35.07 -10.47
CA LYS A 286 25.47 34.15 -11.62
C LYS A 286 25.95 32.74 -11.24
N LYS A 287 26.69 32.57 -10.14
CA LYS A 287 27.12 31.26 -9.63
C LYS A 287 25.94 30.55 -8.98
N GLU A 288 25.16 31.26 -8.16
CA GLU A 288 23.96 30.73 -7.52
C GLU A 288 22.87 30.41 -8.53
N GLN A 289 22.67 31.26 -9.54
CA GLN A 289 21.78 30.98 -10.67
C GLN A 289 22.18 29.70 -11.39
N LYS A 290 23.49 29.44 -11.56
CA LYS A 290 23.99 28.21 -12.16
C LYS A 290 23.70 27.00 -11.26
N ILE A 291 23.98 27.09 -9.96
CA ILE A 291 23.70 26.00 -9.00
C ILE A 291 22.19 25.68 -8.96
N PHE A 292 21.35 26.71 -8.87
CA PHE A 292 19.90 26.58 -8.88
C PHE A 292 19.40 25.93 -10.17
N ARG A 293 19.87 26.37 -11.33
CA ARG A 293 19.53 25.76 -12.62
C ARG A 293 19.94 24.30 -12.69
N ASP A 294 21.13 23.95 -12.22
CA ASP A 294 21.62 22.58 -12.26
C ASP A 294 20.82 21.66 -11.31
N LEU A 295 20.20 22.23 -10.26
CA LEU A 295 19.34 21.51 -9.32
C LEU A 295 17.89 21.36 -9.80
N VAL A 296 17.28 22.42 -10.30
CA VAL A 296 15.82 22.44 -10.56
C VAL A 296 15.44 22.73 -12.01
N GLY A 297 16.40 23.09 -12.87
CA GLY A 297 16.20 23.34 -14.28
C GLY A 297 15.96 24.80 -14.67
N GLU A 298 16.22 25.11 -15.94
CA GLU A 298 16.16 26.47 -16.51
C GLU A 298 14.76 27.10 -16.40
N LYS A 299 13.71 26.31 -16.62
CA LYS A 299 12.31 26.78 -16.55
C LYS A 299 11.99 27.41 -15.18
N PHE A 300 12.44 26.78 -14.10
CA PHE A 300 12.20 27.28 -12.74
C PHE A 300 13.11 28.46 -12.41
N LEU A 301 14.36 28.46 -12.89
CA LEU A 301 15.24 29.62 -12.76
C LEU A 301 14.61 30.88 -13.34
N GLN A 302 14.07 30.82 -14.56
CA GLN A 302 13.43 31.98 -15.21
C GLN A 302 12.21 32.48 -14.43
N LYS A 303 11.38 31.56 -13.91
CA LYS A 303 10.25 31.92 -13.03
C LYS A 303 10.72 32.60 -11.75
N LEU A 304 11.78 32.08 -11.12
CA LEU A 304 12.33 32.65 -9.88
C LEU A 304 12.94 34.04 -10.12
N LEU A 305 13.65 34.24 -11.23
CA LEU A 305 14.19 35.55 -11.62
C LEU A 305 13.08 36.57 -11.86
N GLN A 306 12.02 36.19 -12.58
CA GLN A 306 10.86 37.04 -12.79
C GLN A 306 10.21 37.40 -11.45
N PHE A 307 10.05 36.42 -10.57
CA PHE A 307 9.51 36.60 -9.22
C PHE A 307 10.35 37.57 -8.37
N TYR A 308 11.68 37.41 -8.34
CA TYR A 308 12.56 38.31 -7.61
C TYR A 308 12.61 39.73 -8.20
N SER A 309 12.47 39.88 -9.52
CA SER A 309 12.49 41.19 -10.17
C SER A 309 11.30 42.09 -9.80
N SER A 310 10.19 41.50 -9.35
CA SER A 310 8.98 42.22 -8.93
C SER A 310 8.94 42.57 -7.44
N CYS A 311 9.95 42.20 -6.66
CA CYS A 311 9.93 42.27 -5.20
C CYS A 311 11.17 42.97 -4.62
N ASN A 312 11.03 43.60 -3.46
CA ASN A 312 12.18 44.03 -2.66
C ASN A 312 12.76 42.87 -1.82
N GLN A 313 13.93 43.07 -1.20
CA GLN A 313 14.61 42.00 -0.45
C GLN A 313 13.79 41.42 0.71
N ASN A 314 12.99 42.23 1.42
CA ASN A 314 12.17 41.75 2.53
C ASN A 314 10.97 40.94 2.01
N GLU A 315 10.33 41.40 0.93
CA GLU A 315 9.26 40.67 0.25
C GLU A 315 9.76 39.31 -0.26
N VAL A 316 10.94 39.27 -0.91
CA VAL A 316 11.55 38.03 -1.38
C VAL A 316 11.76 37.06 -0.22
N LYS A 317 12.30 37.51 0.92
CA LYS A 317 12.53 36.67 2.10
C LYS A 317 11.20 36.14 2.67
N ASN A 318 10.22 37.01 2.89
CA ASN A 318 8.94 36.63 3.49
C ASN A 318 8.16 35.66 2.59
N MET A 319 8.06 35.95 1.30
CA MET A 319 7.37 35.07 0.37
C MET A 319 8.11 33.74 0.18
N THR A 320 9.44 33.74 0.13
CA THR A 320 10.21 32.48 0.08
C THR A 320 9.94 31.64 1.32
N ARG A 321 9.86 32.26 2.50
CA ARG A 321 9.49 31.57 3.75
C ARG A 321 8.08 30.96 3.68
N GLU A 322 7.07 31.73 3.30
CA GLU A 322 5.69 31.24 3.15
C GLU A 322 5.63 30.05 2.18
N ARG A 323 6.33 30.15 1.04
CA ARG A 323 6.37 29.07 0.06
C ARG A 323 7.07 27.81 0.54
N ILE A 324 8.10 27.92 1.38
CA ILE A 324 8.72 26.76 2.03
C ILE A 324 7.70 26.11 2.96
N LEU A 325 7.01 26.89 3.80
CA LEU A 325 5.99 26.37 4.74
C LEU A 325 4.85 25.67 3.98
N ASP A 326 4.33 26.28 2.92
CA ASP A 326 3.30 25.70 2.06
C ASP A 326 3.78 24.38 1.43
N ALA A 327 5.00 24.37 0.86
CA ALA A 327 5.57 23.20 0.21
C ALA A 327 5.85 22.06 1.22
N MET A 328 6.33 22.38 2.42
CA MET A 328 6.51 21.41 3.51
C MET A 328 5.17 20.80 3.93
N SER A 329 4.17 21.65 4.17
CA SER A 329 2.82 21.23 4.56
C SER A 329 2.20 20.32 3.50
N LEU A 330 2.27 20.72 2.23
CA LEU A 330 1.76 19.94 1.10
C LEU A 330 2.44 18.57 0.99
N TYR A 331 3.77 18.54 1.05
CA TYR A 331 4.52 17.30 0.91
C TYR A 331 4.28 16.35 2.10
N GLN A 332 4.24 16.88 3.33
CA GLN A 332 3.91 16.11 4.52
C GLN A 332 2.46 15.57 4.48
N GLN A 333 1.51 16.30 3.88
CA GLN A 333 0.13 15.85 3.72
C GLN A 333 0.01 14.72 2.69
N ILE A 334 0.73 14.81 1.57
CA ILE A 334 0.63 13.89 0.42
C ILE A 334 1.48 12.62 0.62
N ALA A 335 2.67 12.75 1.20
CA ALA A 335 3.62 11.66 1.42
C ALA A 335 4.37 11.83 2.75
N PRO A 336 3.68 11.66 3.89
CA PRO A 336 4.26 11.90 5.22
C PRO A 336 5.50 11.05 5.51
N LYS A 337 5.51 9.78 5.11
CA LYS A 337 6.64 8.88 5.36
C LYS A 337 7.83 9.28 4.48
N GLU A 338 7.63 9.39 3.17
CA GLU A 338 8.68 9.84 2.25
C GLU A 338 9.25 11.20 2.66
N PHE A 339 8.41 12.15 3.09
CA PHE A 339 8.85 13.44 3.61
C PHE A 339 9.77 13.27 4.82
N SER A 340 9.37 12.46 5.81
CA SER A 340 10.16 12.25 7.03
C SER A 340 11.50 11.56 6.77
N GLU A 341 11.58 10.70 5.75
CA GLU A 341 12.82 10.02 5.33
C GLU A 341 13.70 10.92 4.44
N SER A 342 13.10 11.67 3.51
CA SER A 342 13.84 12.38 2.45
C SER A 342 14.19 13.82 2.78
N PHE A 343 13.46 14.49 3.68
CA PHE A 343 13.62 15.93 3.91
C PHE A 343 15.04 16.31 4.37
N GLY A 344 15.62 15.54 5.28
CA GLY A 344 17.00 15.75 5.75
C GLY A 344 18.04 15.55 4.65
N GLU A 345 17.81 14.60 3.74
CA GLU A 345 18.68 14.38 2.58
C GLU A 345 18.60 15.56 1.59
N ILE A 346 17.40 16.06 1.32
CA ILE A 346 17.19 17.23 0.46
C ILE A 346 17.94 18.44 1.03
N GLN A 347 17.82 18.69 2.34
CA GLN A 347 18.56 19.76 3.01
C GLN A 347 20.08 19.58 2.85
N SER A 348 20.58 18.36 3.06
CA SER A 348 22.01 18.03 2.96
C SER A 348 22.55 18.21 1.54
N GLN A 349 21.77 17.83 0.53
CA GLN A 349 22.12 18.03 -0.88
C GLN A 349 22.22 19.51 -1.24
N ILE A 350 21.28 20.33 -0.77
CA ILE A 350 21.27 21.78 -0.99
C ILE A 350 22.46 22.42 -0.27
N ALA A 351 22.69 22.08 0.99
CA ALA A 351 23.84 22.52 1.78
C ALA A 351 25.17 22.26 1.05
N ALA A 352 25.35 21.05 0.53
CA ALA A 352 26.56 20.67 -0.21
C ALA A 352 26.73 21.46 -1.52
N LYS A 353 25.65 21.66 -2.28
CA LYS A 353 25.67 22.36 -3.58
C LYS A 353 25.97 23.85 -3.44
N PHE A 354 25.38 24.49 -2.42
CA PHE A 354 25.61 25.91 -2.13
C PHE A 354 26.81 26.17 -1.21
N LYS A 355 27.50 25.12 -0.73
CA LYS A 355 28.62 25.19 0.24
C LYS A 355 28.22 25.89 1.55
N GLN A 356 27.04 25.56 2.06
CA GLN A 356 26.44 26.11 3.26
C GLN A 356 26.28 24.99 4.31
N PRO A 357 27.33 24.64 5.08
CA PRO A 357 27.31 23.47 5.99
C PRO A 357 26.31 23.63 7.15
N ASP A 358 25.94 24.86 7.48
CA ASP A 358 24.99 25.24 8.52
C ASP A 358 23.57 25.53 7.98
N PHE A 359 23.30 25.15 6.71
CA PHE A 359 22.02 25.45 6.05
C PHE A 359 20.79 24.94 6.83
N SER A 360 20.88 23.77 7.46
CA SER A 360 19.76 23.23 8.26
C SER A 360 19.44 24.11 9.49
N SER A 361 20.46 24.63 10.16
CA SER A 361 20.30 25.53 11.31
C SER A 361 19.74 26.87 10.83
N PHE A 362 20.31 27.43 9.77
CA PHE A 362 19.83 28.65 9.13
C PHE A 362 18.36 28.52 8.70
N LEU A 363 17.96 27.41 8.06
CA LEU A 363 16.59 27.20 7.62
C LEU A 363 15.62 27.18 8.81
N SER A 364 16.01 26.54 9.92
CA SER A 364 15.20 26.50 11.14
C SER A 364 14.96 27.92 11.69
N GLU A 365 15.99 28.75 11.76
CA GLU A 365 15.87 30.15 12.14
C GLU A 365 15.04 30.94 11.13
N PHE A 366 15.31 30.75 9.83
CA PHE A 366 14.64 31.44 8.74
C PHE A 366 13.13 31.20 8.75
N ILE A 367 12.68 29.98 9.01
CA ILE A 367 11.27 29.62 9.09
C ILE A 367 10.62 30.14 10.39
N ASN A 368 11.37 30.19 11.50
CA ASN A 368 10.84 30.58 12.81
C ASN A 368 11.00 32.08 13.14
N ALA A 369 11.59 32.89 12.25
CA ALA A 369 11.97 34.28 12.53
C ALA A 369 10.83 35.26 12.84
N ASP A 370 9.55 34.86 12.72
CA ASP A 370 8.36 35.68 13.08
C ASP A 370 7.36 34.93 13.99
N LYS A 371 7.84 34.00 14.83
CA LYS A 371 7.06 33.45 15.96
C LYS A 371 7.22 34.27 17.22
#